data_AF-A0A0C9SSW2-F1
#
_entry.id   AF-A0A0C9SSW2-F1
#
_cell.length_a   1.000
_cell.length_b   1.000
_cell.length_c   1.000
_cell.angle_alpha   90.00
_cell.angle_beta   90.00
_cell.angle_gamma   90.00
#
_symmetry.space_group_name_H-M   'P 1'
#
loop_
_entity.id
_entity.type
_entity.pdbx_description
1 polymer ?
#
loop_
_entity_poly.entity_id
_entity_poly.type
_entity_poly.pdbx_seq_one_letter_code
_entity_poly.pdbx_strand_id
1 'polypeptide(L)'
;MASERRPTYIHRGRGATDGNHLFKGPDDKEYRWRPSSGLWRHKLQCLDPQNQVVATYRVTILAISKDGELCVNPRGHFMIDLLMATCLAMRTPDH
;
A
#
# COMPACT_ATOMS: atom_id res chain seq x y z
N MET A 1 12.61 12.91 -25.52
CA MET A 1 11.22 12.97 -25.02
C MET A 1 11.26 12.58 -23.55
N ALA A 2 11.15 13.55 -22.64
CA ALA A 2 11.22 13.31 -21.20
C ALA A 2 9.83 12.91 -20.69
N SER A 3 9.71 11.72 -20.12
CA SER A 3 8.48 11.28 -19.45
C SER A 3 8.33 12.11 -18.17
N GLU A 4 7.38 13.05 -18.18
CA GLU A 4 7.03 13.85 -17.01
C GLU A 4 6.53 12.91 -15.91
N ARG A 5 7.37 12.69 -14.90
CA ARG A 5 6.98 11.97 -13.67
C ARG A 5 5.96 12.83 -12.93
N ARG A 6 4.68 12.63 -13.22
CA ARG A 6 3.60 13.23 -12.44
C ARG A 6 3.68 12.71 -11.01
N PRO A 7 3.75 13.59 -10.00
CA PRO A 7 3.72 13.16 -8.61
C PRO A 7 2.43 12.40 -8.32
N THR A 8 2.54 11.20 -7.77
CA THR A 8 1.39 10.40 -7.35
C THR A 8 0.80 11.02 -6.09
N TYR A 9 -0.31 11.75 -6.23
CA TYR A 9 -1.02 12.33 -5.10
C TYR A 9 -1.83 11.24 -4.39
N ILE A 10 -1.48 10.95 -3.13
CA ILE A 10 -2.26 10.07 -2.26
C ILE A 10 -3.43 10.90 -1.71
N HIS A 11 -4.63 10.69 -2.24
CA HIS A 11 -5.83 11.33 -1.72
C HIS A 11 -6.25 10.68 -0.40
N ARG A 12 -5.97 11.33 0.73
CA ARG A 12 -6.52 10.96 2.04
C ARG A 12 -7.96 11.49 2.14
N GLY A 13 -8.93 10.66 1.79
CA GLY A 13 -10.35 10.92 2.08
C GLY A 13 -10.55 10.96 3.60
N ARG A 14 -11.01 12.10 4.12
CA ARG A 14 -11.29 12.31 5.55
C ARG A 14 -12.60 11.57 5.90
N GLY A 15 -12.48 10.28 6.16
CA GLY A 15 -13.59 9.40 6.58
C GLY A 15 -13.04 8.33 7.52
N ALA A 16 -13.59 8.29 8.72
CA ALA A 16 -13.11 7.49 9.84
C ALA A 16 -13.14 5.98 9.58
N THR A 17 -12.24 5.25 10.26
CA THR A 17 -12.32 3.82 10.65
C THR A 17 -12.11 2.68 9.65
N ASP A 18 -12.06 2.87 8.32
CA ASP A 18 -12.06 1.71 7.40
C ASP A 18 -10.67 1.26 6.87
N GLY A 19 -9.57 1.96 7.22
CA GLY A 19 -8.19 1.56 6.91
C GLY A 19 -7.84 1.42 5.41
N ASN A 20 -8.76 1.81 4.53
CA ASN A 20 -8.63 1.71 3.08
C ASN A 20 -7.90 2.94 2.53
N HIS A 21 -6.71 2.76 1.94
CA HIS A 21 -5.91 3.82 1.34
C HIS A 21 -5.77 3.63 -0.17
N LEU A 22 -6.24 4.61 -0.94
CA LEU A 22 -6.27 4.59 -2.40
C LEU A 22 -5.07 5.33 -2.99
N PHE A 23 -4.54 4.84 -4.11
CA PHE A 23 -3.51 5.53 -4.89
C PHE A 23 -3.58 5.13 -6.36
N LYS A 24 -3.02 5.96 -7.24
CA LYS A 24 -2.93 5.66 -8.68
C LYS A 24 -1.61 4.98 -9.03
N GLY A 25 -1.69 3.89 -9.78
CA GLY A 25 -0.55 3.20 -10.36
C GLY A 25 0.05 3.93 -11.56
N PRO A 26 1.22 3.50 -12.05
CA PRO A 26 1.84 4.07 -13.26
C PRO A 26 1.06 3.76 -14.55
N ASP A 27 0.08 2.85 -14.48
CA ASP A 27 -0.87 2.53 -15.55
C ASP A 27 -2.18 3.34 -15.45
N ASP A 28 -2.20 4.39 -14.62
CA ASP A 28 -3.35 5.27 -14.32
C ASP A 28 -4.57 4.55 -13.71
N LYS A 29 -4.40 3.30 -13.28
CA LYS A 29 -5.43 2.55 -12.55
C LYS A 29 -5.37 2.85 -11.05
N GLU A 30 -6.51 2.69 -10.40
CA GLU A 30 -6.63 2.88 -8.95
C GLU A 30 -6.35 1.58 -8.19
N TYR A 31 -5.50 1.68 -7.19
CA TYR A 31 -5.10 0.59 -6.31
C TYR A 31 -5.48 0.93 -4.87
N ARG A 32 -5.73 -0.11 -4.07
CA ARG A 32 -6.17 0.07 -2.69
C ARG A 32 -5.38 -0.79 -1.73
N TRP A 33 -4.76 -0.15 -0.75
CA TRP A 33 -4.33 -0.80 0.46
C TRP A 33 -5.50 -0.95 1.43
N ARG A 34 -5.68 -2.14 1.99
CA ARG A 34 -6.68 -2.44 3.00
C ARG A 34 -6.09 -3.27 4.13
N PRO A 35 -6.58 -3.16 5.37
CA PRO A 35 -6.26 -4.12 6.42
C PRO A 35 -6.83 -5.48 6.03
N SER A 36 -6.07 -6.54 6.28
CA SER A 36 -6.60 -7.90 6.18
C SER A 36 -7.69 -8.07 7.23
N SER A 37 -8.88 -8.50 6.83
CA SER A 37 -9.97 -8.84 7.75
C SER A 37 -9.57 -10.02 8.66
N GLY A 38 -9.67 -9.84 9.97
CA GLY A 38 -9.34 -10.86 10.99
C GLY A 38 -8.56 -10.29 12.19
N LEU A 39 -8.12 -11.17 13.11
CA LEU A 39 -7.33 -10.84 14.31
C LEU A 39 -5.94 -10.22 14.01
N TRP A 40 -5.54 -10.10 12.74
CA TRP A 40 -4.21 -9.70 12.30
C TRP A 40 -4.20 -8.26 11.75
N ARG A 41 -4.40 -7.29 12.64
CA ARG A 41 -4.34 -5.84 12.33
C ARG A 41 -2.98 -5.36 11.80
N HIS A 42 -1.97 -6.23 11.79
CA HIS A 42 -0.61 -5.93 11.34
C HIS A 42 -0.36 -6.29 9.86
N LYS A 43 -1.39 -6.72 9.12
CA LYS A 43 -1.28 -7.11 7.71
C LYS A 43 -2.12 -6.19 6.83
N LEU A 44 -1.48 -5.57 5.86
CA LEU A 44 -2.07 -4.75 4.80
C LEU A 44 -2.00 -5.50 3.47
N GLN A 45 -3.06 -5.41 2.67
CA GLN A 45 -3.14 -6.00 1.34
C GLN A 45 -3.37 -4.90 0.32
N CYS A 46 -2.58 -4.88 -0.74
CA CYS A 46 -2.80 -4.04 -1.90
C CYS A 46 -3.62 -4.80 -2.92
N LEU A 47 -4.76 -4.23 -3.32
CA LEU A 47 -5.66 -4.76 -4.33
C LEU A 47 -5.56 -3.94 -5.62
N ASP A 48 -5.67 -4.62 -6.76
CA ASP A 48 -5.89 -4.00 -8.07
C ASP A 48 -7.39 -3.64 -8.27
N PRO A 49 -7.76 -2.96 -9.37
CA PRO A 49 -9.16 -2.63 -9.66
C PRO A 49 -10.09 -3.85 -9.79
N GLN A 50 -9.55 -5.03 -10.03
CA GLN A 50 -10.28 -6.30 -10.10
C GLN A 50 -10.34 -7.01 -8.73
N ASN A 51 -9.99 -6.32 -7.65
CA ASN A 51 -9.89 -6.84 -6.28
C ASN A 51 -8.91 -8.02 -6.12
N GLN A 52 -7.90 -8.13 -6.98
CA GLN A 52 -6.85 -9.14 -6.88
C GLN A 52 -5.69 -8.60 -6.06
N VAL A 53 -5.15 -9.44 -5.18
CA VAL A 53 -4.00 -9.05 -4.34
C VAL A 53 -2.77 -8.91 -5.23
N VAL A 54 -2.18 -7.72 -5.28
CA VAL A 54 -0.93 -7.45 -6.00
C VAL A 54 0.26 -7.33 -5.05
N ALA A 55 0.02 -6.98 -3.80
CA ALA A 55 1.04 -7.00 -2.76
C ALA A 55 0.43 -7.23 -1.37
N THR A 56 1.24 -7.73 -0.45
CA THR A 56 0.91 -7.86 0.96
C THR A 56 2.06 -7.26 1.76
N TYR A 57 1.73 -6.38 2.69
CA TYR A 57 2.68 -5.82 3.63
C TYR A 57 2.35 -6.30 5.04
N ARG A 58 3.31 -6.93 5.71
CA ARG A 58 3.17 -7.43 7.07
C ARG A 58 4.12 -6.69 7.98
N VAL A 59 3.57 -6.04 9.00
CA VAL A 59 4.35 -5.44 10.08
C VAL A 59 4.65 -6.51 11.12
N THR A 60 5.92 -6.78 11.36
CA THR A 60 6.35 -7.62 12.48
C THR A 60 6.67 -6.68 13.63
N ILE A 61 5.81 -6.66 14.65
CA ILE A 61 6.08 -5.95 15.91
C ILE A 61 6.70 -6.96 16.85
N LEU A 62 8.03 -7.12 16.79
CA LEU A 62 8.77 -7.75 17.86
C LEU A 62 9.37 -6.63 18.71
N ALA A 63 9.49 -6.85 20.03
CA ALA A 63 9.88 -5.83 21.01
C ALA A 63 11.27 -5.17 20.78
N ILE A 64 12.02 -5.62 19.75
CA ILE A 64 13.40 -5.23 19.48
C ILE A 64 13.58 -4.64 18.06
N SER A 65 12.66 -4.91 17.11
CA SER A 65 12.72 -4.33 15.76
C SER A 65 11.34 -4.09 15.17
N LYS A 66 11.20 -2.96 14.44
CA LYS A 66 10.02 -2.61 13.66
C LYS A 66 10.23 -3.03 12.20
N ASP A 67 10.49 -4.29 11.96
CA ASP A 67 10.68 -4.77 10.58
C ASP A 67 9.33 -4.98 9.89
N GLY A 68 9.28 -4.64 8.60
CA GLY A 68 8.12 -4.83 7.75
C GLY A 68 8.51 -5.68 6.54
N GLU A 69 7.71 -6.69 6.23
CA GLU A 69 7.91 -7.53 5.05
C GLU A 69 6.91 -7.13 3.97
N LEU A 70 7.41 -6.77 2.79
CA LEU A 70 6.59 -6.52 1.60
C LEU A 70 6.74 -7.70 0.63
N CYS A 71 5.66 -8.43 0.44
CA CYS A 71 5.55 -9.51 -0.54
C CYS A 71 4.77 -9.01 -1.75
N VAL A 72 5.42 -8.94 -2.91
CA VAL A 72 4.80 -8.48 -4.16
C VAL A 72 4.51 -9.69 -5.04
N ASN A 73 3.28 -9.80 -5.54
CA ASN A 73 2.91 -10.84 -6.51
C ASN A 73 3.44 -10.45 -7.90
N PRO A 74 3.61 -11.39 -8.84
CA PRO A 74 4.12 -11.09 -10.19
C PRO A 74 3.37 -9.95 -10.91
N ARG A 75 2.06 -9.84 -10.66
CA ARG A 75 1.21 -8.77 -11.21
C ARG A 75 1.53 -7.38 -10.68
N GLY A 76 2.21 -7.24 -9.54
CA GLY A 76 2.61 -5.97 -8.94
C GLY A 76 4.07 -5.58 -9.22
N HIS A 77 4.87 -6.45 -9.86
CA HIS A 77 6.32 -6.22 -10.03
C HIS A 77 6.65 -4.94 -10.80
N PHE A 78 5.79 -4.53 -11.73
CA PHE A 78 6.00 -3.33 -12.54
C PHE A 78 5.92 -2.01 -11.75
N MET A 79 5.47 -2.05 -10.48
CA MET A 79 5.29 -0.89 -9.62
C MET A 79 5.87 -1.07 -8.22
N ILE A 80 6.90 -1.93 -8.07
CA ILE A 80 7.52 -2.25 -6.77
C ILE A 80 7.88 -0.99 -5.97
N ASP A 81 8.52 0.00 -6.59
CA ASP A 81 8.94 1.23 -5.91
C ASP A 81 7.74 2.02 -5.34
N LEU A 82 6.63 2.05 -6.10
CA LEU A 82 5.41 2.72 -5.67
C LEU A 82 4.71 1.96 -4.55
N LEU A 83 4.70 0.62 -4.62
CA LEU A 83 4.17 -0.24 -3.55
C LEU A 83 4.97 -0.06 -2.25
N MET A 84 6.31 -0.01 -2.34
CA MET A 84 7.20 0.29 -1.22
C MET A 84 6.91 1.66 -0.61
N ALA A 85 6.85 2.71 -1.43
CA ALA A 85 6.63 4.07 -0.97
C ALA A 85 5.26 4.21 -0.28
N THR A 86 4.20 3.67 -0.90
CA THR A 86 2.84 3.76 -0.36
C THR A 86 2.65 2.92 0.88
N CYS A 87 3.27 1.74 0.99
CA CYS A 87 3.17 0.92 2.21
C CYS A 87 3.86 1.56 3.41
N LEU A 88 5.00 2.22 3.19
CA LEU A 88 5.70 2.97 4.23
C LEU A 88 4.94 4.23 4.66
N ALA A 89 4.34 4.96 3.72
CA ALA A 89 3.55 6.16 4.01
C ALA A 89 2.31 5.88 4.90
N MET A 90 1.76 4.66 4.84
CA MET A 90 0.69 4.24 5.75
C MET A 90 1.19 3.91 7.16
N ARG A 91 2.50 3.70 7.35
CA ARG A 91 3.11 3.32 8.63
C ARG A 91 3.46 4.52 9.50
N THR A 92 3.56 5.72 8.93
CA THR A 92 3.82 6.96 9.68
C THR A 92 2.59 7.33 10.51
N PRO A 93 2.62 7.22 11.85
CA PRO A 93 1.55 7.74 12.69
C PRO A 93 1.50 9.27 12.53
N ASP A 94 0.28 9.83 12.47
CA ASP A 94 0.07 11.26 12.64
C ASP A 94 0.68 11.67 14.01
N HIS A 95 1.59 12.63 13.98
CA HIS A 95 2.17 13.26 15.17
C HIS A 95 1.14 14.13 15.89
#